data_AF-A0A151WU17-F1
#
_entry.id   AF-A0A151WU17-F1
#
_cell.length_a   1.000
_cell.length_b   1.000
_cell.length_c   1.000
_cell.angle_alpha   90.00
_cell.angle_beta   90.00
_cell.angle_gamma   90.00
#
_symmetry.space_group_name_H-M   'P 1'
#
loop_
_entity.id
_entity.type
_entity.pdbx_description
1 polymer ?
#
loop_
_entity_poly.entity_id
_entity_poly.type
_entity_poly.pdbx_seq_one_letter_code
_entity_poly.pdbx_strand_id
1 'polypeptide(L)'
;MQSCESTKISKSKHYSAIEKKIFLEILKDFKHVIEVKKSDSSTLRDKEVAWSEICKRYNDLQQLKKLWANLKQSQRKVLTKEKQARLDTGGDPPLAEINIDPDIALITPHLMETASVLFSSNMSENEVNGKNSSI
;
A
#
# COMPACT_ATOMS: atom_id res chain seq x y z
N MET A 1 23.45 -25.17 -2.81
CA MET A 1 22.84 -23.82 -2.84
C MET A 1 22.04 -23.73 -4.12
N GLN A 2 20.71 -23.88 -4.05
CA GLN A 2 19.89 -23.97 -5.27
C GLN A 2 19.79 -22.59 -5.91
N SER A 3 20.35 -22.47 -7.10
CA SER A 3 20.32 -21.29 -7.96
C SER A 3 18.88 -20.98 -8.37
N CYS A 4 18.42 -19.76 -8.11
CA CYS A 4 17.15 -19.27 -8.62
C CYS A 4 17.32 -18.96 -10.11
N GLU A 5 16.82 -19.84 -10.96
CA GLU A 5 16.84 -19.67 -12.41
C GLU A 5 15.99 -18.44 -12.78
N SER A 6 16.64 -17.43 -13.37
CA SER A 6 16.02 -16.20 -13.84
C SER A 6 15.09 -16.48 -15.02
N THR A 7 13.84 -16.88 -14.74
CA THR A 7 12.82 -17.00 -15.77
C THR A 7 12.40 -15.62 -16.27
N LYS A 8 12.53 -15.42 -17.59
CA LYS A 8 12.28 -14.19 -18.34
C LYS A 8 11.01 -13.46 -17.89
N ILE A 9 11.13 -12.18 -17.53
CA ILE A 9 10.02 -11.26 -17.26
C ILE A 9 9.18 -11.13 -18.53
N SER A 10 8.10 -11.89 -18.61
CA SER A 10 7.09 -11.76 -19.65
C SER A 10 6.21 -10.53 -19.37
N LYS A 11 5.85 -9.84 -20.44
CA LYS A 11 5.09 -8.59 -20.45
C LYS A 11 3.80 -8.72 -19.62
N SER A 12 3.57 -7.73 -18.74
CA SER A 12 2.35 -7.47 -17.95
C SER A 12 1.34 -8.62 -17.90
N LYS A 13 1.59 -9.62 -17.04
CA LYS A 13 0.60 -10.65 -16.77
C LYS A 13 -0.60 -10.01 -16.05
N HIS A 14 -1.75 -10.01 -16.70
CA HIS A 14 -2.98 -9.52 -16.11
C HIS A 14 -3.58 -10.63 -15.23
N TYR A 15 -3.44 -10.49 -13.91
CA TYR A 15 -4.10 -11.39 -12.97
C TYR A 15 -5.62 -11.17 -12.99
N SER A 16 -6.35 -12.24 -13.26
CA SER A 16 -7.81 -12.31 -13.16
C SER A 16 -8.29 -12.13 -11.71
N ALA A 17 -9.58 -11.90 -11.53
CA ALA A 17 -10.18 -11.78 -10.20
C ALA A 17 -10.02 -13.07 -9.38
N ILE A 18 -10.15 -14.24 -10.04
CA ILE A 18 -10.00 -15.55 -9.39
C ILE A 18 -8.55 -15.76 -8.92
N GLU A 19 -7.58 -15.45 -9.79
CA GLU A 19 -6.15 -15.52 -9.45
C GLU A 19 -5.81 -14.63 -8.25
N LYS A 20 -6.32 -13.39 -8.23
CA LYS A 20 -6.16 -12.48 -7.07
C LYS A 20 -6.80 -13.05 -5.81
N LYS A 21 -7.97 -13.68 -5.91
CA LYS A 21 -8.65 -14.29 -4.76
C LYS A 21 -7.86 -15.46 -4.18
N ILE A 22 -7.38 -16.38 -5.03
CA ILE A 22 -6.51 -17.49 -4.60
C ILE A 22 -5.24 -16.95 -3.94
N PHE A 23 -4.64 -15.92 -4.54
CA PHE A 23 -3.47 -15.27 -3.95
C PHE A 23 -3.76 -14.71 -2.56
N LEU A 24 -4.87 -13.98 -2.39
CA LEU A 24 -5.28 -13.42 -1.09
C LEU A 24 -5.59 -14.50 -0.07
N GLU A 25 -6.22 -15.62 -0.45
CA GLU A 25 -6.46 -16.75 0.44
C GLU A 25 -5.16 -17.35 0.97
N ILE A 26 -4.19 -17.62 0.09
CA ILE A 26 -2.88 -18.12 0.52
C ILE A 26 -2.21 -17.09 1.44
N LEU A 27 -2.29 -15.80 1.10
CA LEU A 27 -1.63 -14.74 1.86
C LEU A 27 -2.24 -14.53 3.25
N LYS A 28 -3.54 -14.80 3.44
CA LYS A 28 -4.21 -14.78 4.75
C LYS A 28 -3.53 -15.70 5.76
N ASP A 29 -3.09 -16.89 5.34
CA ASP A 29 -2.38 -17.85 6.21
C ASP A 29 -1.06 -17.27 6.75
N PHE A 30 -0.38 -16.46 5.94
CA PHE A 30 0.93 -15.88 6.27
C PHE A 30 0.87 -14.45 6.78
N LYS A 31 -0.33 -13.87 6.99
CA LYS A 31 -0.49 -12.45 7.37
C LYS A 31 0.33 -12.08 8.62
N HIS A 32 0.42 -13.00 9.56
CA HIS A 32 1.12 -12.83 10.84
C HIS A 32 2.64 -12.77 10.71
N VAL A 33 3.21 -13.15 9.56
CA VAL A 33 4.64 -13.04 9.26
C VAL A 33 4.90 -11.90 8.28
N ILE A 34 4.10 -11.81 7.21
CA ILE A 34 4.30 -10.86 6.11
C ILE A 34 4.08 -9.41 6.56
N GLU A 35 3.09 -9.17 7.43
CA GLU A 35 2.71 -7.82 7.85
C GLU A 35 3.33 -7.41 9.19
N VAL A 36 4.29 -8.19 9.71
CA VAL A 36 5.11 -7.79 10.87
C VAL A 36 5.91 -6.54 10.51
N LYS A 37 5.70 -5.44 11.24
CA LYS A 37 6.46 -4.19 11.02
C LYS A 37 7.93 -4.23 11.48
N LYS A 38 8.32 -5.26 12.25
CA LYS A 38 9.71 -5.44 12.70
C LYS A 38 10.63 -5.81 11.53
N SER A 39 11.90 -5.40 11.66
CA SER A 39 12.95 -5.54 10.64
C SER A 39 14.22 -6.18 11.21
N ASP A 40 14.08 -7.05 12.21
CA ASP A 40 15.19 -7.80 12.78
C ASP A 40 15.62 -8.91 11.80
N SER A 41 16.89 -9.33 11.84
CA SER A 41 17.46 -10.30 10.89
C SER A 41 16.68 -11.63 10.84
N SER A 42 16.18 -12.10 11.98
CA SER A 42 15.28 -13.26 12.07
C SER A 42 13.96 -13.01 11.35
N THR A 43 13.30 -11.88 11.62
CA THR A 43 12.01 -11.54 10.99
C THR A 43 12.10 -11.35 9.49
N LEU A 44 13.24 -10.85 8.97
CA LEU A 44 13.49 -10.77 7.53
C LEU A 44 13.62 -12.16 6.91
N ARG A 45 14.31 -13.08 7.60
CA ARG A 45 14.42 -14.48 7.16
C ARG A 45 13.05 -15.14 7.14
N ASP A 46 12.26 -14.98 8.20
CA ASP A 46 10.92 -15.57 8.32
C ASP A 46 9.99 -15.07 7.20
N LYS A 47 10.05 -13.77 6.88
CA LYS A 47 9.34 -13.18 5.73
C LYS A 47 9.79 -13.80 4.41
N GLU A 48 11.09 -14.00 4.20
CA GLU A 48 11.59 -14.61 2.96
C GLU A 48 11.14 -16.07 2.84
N VAL A 49 11.15 -16.84 3.93
CA VAL A 49 10.62 -18.21 3.97
C VAL A 49 9.12 -18.23 3.67
N ALA A 50 8.34 -17.36 4.32
CA ALA A 50 6.91 -17.24 4.07
C ALA A 50 6.62 -16.90 2.60
N TRP A 51 7.35 -15.94 2.02
CA TRP A 51 7.23 -15.64 0.60
C TRP A 51 7.60 -16.81 -0.29
N SER A 52 8.66 -17.55 0.02
CA SER A 52 9.05 -18.75 -0.72
C SER A 52 7.93 -19.79 -0.75
N GLU A 53 7.27 -20.02 0.38
CA GLU A 53 6.16 -20.97 0.50
C GLU A 53 4.91 -20.49 -0.26
N ILE A 54 4.55 -19.20 -0.15
CA ILE A 54 3.45 -18.60 -0.93
C ILE A 54 3.69 -18.81 -2.43
N CYS A 55 4.91 -18.52 -2.87
CA CYS A 55 5.28 -18.63 -4.27
C CYS A 55 5.31 -20.08 -4.76
N LYS A 56 5.68 -21.03 -3.88
CA LYS A 56 5.61 -22.46 -4.18
C LYS A 56 4.16 -22.93 -4.33
N ARG A 57 3.25 -22.48 -3.48
CA ARG A 57 1.81 -22.82 -3.57
C ARG A 57 1.14 -22.24 -4.81
N TYR A 58 1.55 -21.04 -5.21
CA TYR A 58 0.99 -20.34 -6.36
C TYR A 58 1.73 -20.64 -7.69
N ASN A 59 2.93 -21.24 -7.61
CA ASN A 59 3.82 -21.50 -8.75
C ASN A 59 4.30 -20.22 -9.49
N ASP A 60 4.50 -19.11 -8.77
CA ASP A 60 5.00 -17.83 -9.32
C ASP A 60 5.77 -17.03 -8.25
N LEU A 61 7.09 -16.86 -8.42
CA LEU A 61 8.00 -16.33 -7.38
C LEU A 61 8.19 -14.81 -7.40
N GLN A 62 8.21 -14.21 -8.59
CA GLN A 62 8.69 -12.84 -8.77
C GLN A 62 7.55 -11.83 -8.86
N GLN A 63 6.40 -12.26 -9.38
CA GLN A 63 5.31 -11.34 -9.69
C GLN A 63 4.36 -11.12 -8.51
N LEU A 64 4.31 -12.05 -7.54
CA LEU A 64 3.41 -11.98 -6.39
C LEU A 64 3.75 -10.88 -5.38
N LYS A 65 5.05 -10.70 -5.06
CA LYS A 65 5.49 -9.58 -4.20
C LYS A 65 5.07 -8.24 -4.82
N LYS A 66 5.19 -8.11 -6.14
CA LYS A 66 4.77 -6.92 -6.89
C LYS A 66 3.25 -6.77 -6.98
N LEU A 67 2.52 -7.86 -7.19
CA LEU A 67 1.06 -7.89 -7.16
C LEU A 67 0.55 -7.38 -5.81
N TRP A 68 1.12 -7.87 -4.70
CA TRP A 68 0.75 -7.42 -3.36
C TRP A 68 1.02 -5.93 -3.13
N ALA A 69 2.18 -5.44 -3.55
CA ALA A 69 2.50 -4.02 -3.48
C ALA A 69 1.49 -3.16 -4.28
N ASN A 70 1.11 -3.61 -5.48
CA ASN A 70 0.14 -2.94 -6.34
C ASN A 70 -1.27 -2.93 -5.72
N LEU A 71 -1.71 -4.05 -5.12
CA LEU A 71 -3.00 -4.15 -4.44
C LEU A 71 -3.08 -3.17 -3.26
N LYS A 72 -2.06 -3.17 -2.39
CA LYS A 72 -1.97 -2.20 -1.27
C LYS A 72 -1.91 -0.76 -1.76
N GLN A 73 -1.18 -0.50 -2.85
CA GLN A 73 -1.08 0.85 -3.42
C GLN A 73 -2.41 1.30 -4.02
N SER A 74 -3.14 0.42 -4.70
CA SER A 74 -4.47 0.72 -5.23
C SER A 74 -5.42 1.10 -4.13
N GLN A 75 -5.45 0.32 -3.04
CA GLN A 75 -6.31 0.61 -1.90
C GLN A 75 -5.93 1.91 -1.18
N ARG A 76 -4.62 2.20 -1.01
CA ARG A 76 -4.16 3.52 -0.52
C ARG A 76 -4.61 4.67 -1.40
N LYS A 77 -4.55 4.53 -2.73
CA LYS A 77 -4.99 5.59 -3.65
C LYS A 77 -6.48 5.89 -3.48
N VAL A 78 -7.31 4.86 -3.28
CA VAL A 78 -8.75 5.04 -3.00
C VAL A 78 -8.94 5.81 -1.69
N LEU A 79 -8.26 5.41 -0.62
CA LEU A 79 -8.30 6.09 0.68
C LEU A 79 -7.82 7.55 0.61
N THR A 80 -6.69 7.80 -0.06
CA THR A 80 -6.15 9.16 -0.20
C THR A 80 -7.07 10.05 -1.02
N LYS A 81 -7.69 9.53 -2.09
CA LYS A 81 -8.66 10.28 -2.89
C LYS A 81 -9.91 10.63 -2.09
N GLU A 82 -10.42 9.71 -1.28
CA GLU A 82 -11.55 9.97 -0.38
C GLU A 82 -11.18 11.06 0.64
N LYS A 83 -10.03 10.94 1.31
CA LYS A 83 -9.57 11.96 2.25
C LYS A 83 -9.41 13.32 1.58
N GLN A 84 -8.82 13.36 0.38
CA GLN A 84 -8.64 14.60 -0.37
C GLN A 84 -9.99 15.22 -0.72
N ALA A 85 -10.95 14.42 -1.21
CA ALA A 85 -12.30 14.89 -1.48
C ALA A 85 -12.95 15.49 -0.23
N ARG A 86 -12.82 14.85 0.94
CA ARG A 86 -13.38 15.37 2.20
C ARG A 86 -12.74 16.69 2.66
N LEU A 87 -11.48 16.94 2.31
CA LEU A 87 -10.76 18.15 2.70
C LEU A 87 -10.98 19.30 1.69
N ASP A 88 -11.12 18.99 0.41
CA ASP A 88 -11.31 19.98 -0.66
C ASP A 88 -12.76 20.47 -0.79
N THR A 89 -13.68 19.87 -0.03
CA THR A 89 -15.09 20.17 -0.17
C THR A 89 -15.47 21.45 0.56
N GLY A 90 -15.50 22.55 -0.20
CA GLY A 90 -16.11 23.84 0.17
C GLY A 90 -17.64 23.83 0.16
N GLY A 91 -18.29 22.71 0.56
CA GLY A 91 -19.76 22.60 0.71
C GLY A 91 -20.46 21.54 -0.15
N ASP A 92 -19.77 20.82 -1.03
CA ASP A 92 -20.36 19.72 -1.81
C ASP A 92 -20.74 18.47 -0.96
N PRO A 93 -21.70 17.65 -1.43
CA PRO A 93 -22.05 16.40 -0.76
C PRO A 93 -20.91 15.36 -0.83
N PRO A 94 -20.86 14.40 0.13
CA PRO A 94 -19.84 13.36 0.15
C PRO A 94 -19.78 12.58 -1.18
N LEU A 95 -18.58 12.40 -1.73
CA LEU A 95 -18.37 11.53 -2.88
C LEU A 95 -18.67 10.05 -2.54
N ALA A 96 -19.09 9.32 -3.59
CA ALA A 96 -19.64 7.98 -3.57
C ALA A 96 -18.89 6.93 -2.72
N GLU A 97 -19.65 5.92 -2.30
CA GLU A 97 -19.24 4.73 -1.54
C GLU A 97 -17.84 4.22 -1.91
N ILE A 98 -16.93 4.25 -0.95
CA ILE A 98 -15.58 3.72 -1.08
C ILE A 98 -15.60 2.21 -1.31
N ASN A 99 -15.15 1.76 -2.48
CA ASN A 99 -14.99 0.34 -2.76
C ASN A 99 -13.66 -0.16 -2.19
N ILE A 100 -13.64 -0.43 -0.88
CA ILE A 100 -12.52 -1.06 -0.18
C ILE A 100 -12.70 -2.57 -0.26
N ASP A 101 -11.69 -3.27 -0.81
CA ASP A 101 -11.66 -4.73 -0.81
C ASP A 101 -11.51 -5.25 0.65
N PRO A 102 -12.51 -6.00 1.17
CA PRO A 102 -12.50 -6.50 2.54
C PRO A 102 -11.40 -7.53 2.79
N ASP A 103 -10.99 -8.29 1.78
CA ASP A 103 -9.94 -9.30 1.95
C ASP A 103 -8.57 -8.65 2.14
N ILE A 104 -8.30 -7.55 1.44
CA ILE A 104 -7.06 -6.78 1.63
C ILE A 104 -7.08 -6.08 3.00
N ALA A 105 -8.23 -5.54 3.41
CA ALA A 105 -8.41 -4.92 4.72
C ALA A 105 -8.16 -5.91 5.88
N LEU A 106 -8.60 -7.17 5.74
CA LEU A 106 -8.37 -8.22 6.74
C LEU A 106 -6.89 -8.62 6.90
N ILE A 107 -6.11 -8.51 5.83
CA ILE A 107 -4.69 -8.87 5.82
C ILE A 107 -3.84 -7.70 6.34
N THR A 108 -4.14 -6.48 5.89
CA THR A 108 -3.39 -5.26 6.25
C THR A 108 -4.35 -4.23 6.86
N PRO A 109 -4.84 -4.45 8.09
CA PRO A 109 -5.75 -3.52 8.74
C PRO A 109 -5.09 -2.16 9.01
N HIS A 110 -3.77 -2.14 9.23
CA HIS A 110 -3.01 -0.91 9.43
C HIS A 110 -2.99 0.01 8.19
N LEU A 111 -3.37 -0.49 7.01
CA LEU A 111 -3.51 0.34 5.81
C LEU A 111 -4.67 1.34 5.94
N MET A 112 -5.69 0.94 6.70
CA MET A 112 -6.90 1.71 6.95
C MET A 112 -6.76 2.60 8.19
N GLU A 113 -5.67 2.46 8.93
CA GLU A 113 -5.39 3.28 10.11
C GLU A 113 -5.08 4.69 9.62
N THR A 114 -6.06 5.59 9.78
CA THR A 114 -5.93 6.98 9.37
C THR A 114 -4.88 7.64 10.27
N ALA A 115 -3.73 7.99 9.71
CA ALA A 115 -2.78 8.84 10.40
C ALA A 115 -3.47 10.17 10.73
N SER A 116 -3.48 10.53 12.02
CA SER A 116 -3.97 11.82 12.50
C SER A 116 -3.35 12.93 11.65
N VAL A 117 -4.20 13.81 11.11
CA VAL A 117 -3.73 14.93 10.29
C VAL A 117 -3.07 15.94 11.23
N LEU A 118 -1.81 15.72 11.58
CA LEU A 118 -0.97 16.76 12.14
C LEU A 118 -0.71 17.74 11.00
N PHE A 119 -1.52 18.80 11.00
CA PHE A 119 -1.47 19.90 10.06
C PHE A 119 -0.11 20.60 10.22
N SER A 120 0.92 20.15 9.50
CA SER A 120 2.18 20.88 9.38
C SER A 120 1.96 22.03 8.39
N SER A 121 1.18 23.03 8.78
CA SER A 121 1.09 24.27 8.02
C SER A 121 2.45 24.97 8.09
N ASN A 122 3.26 24.81 7.06
CA ASN A 122 4.33 25.76 6.80
C ASN A 122 3.66 27.04 6.27
N MET A 123 3.17 27.87 7.18
CA MET A 123 3.05 29.31 6.92
C MET A 123 4.46 29.84 6.79
N SER A 124 5.01 29.90 5.57
CA SER A 124 6.16 30.79 5.34
C SER A 124 5.61 32.21 5.32
N GLU A 125 5.96 32.95 6.36
CA GLU A 125 5.75 34.37 6.57
C GLU A 125 6.23 35.16 5.35
N ASN A 126 5.31 35.51 4.44
CA ASN A 126 5.52 36.60 3.49
C ASN A 126 5.19 37.91 4.22
N GLU A 127 6.08 38.37 5.11
CA GLU A 127 6.03 39.74 5.62
C GLU A 127 6.55 40.71 4.54
N VAL A 128 5.60 41.27 3.79
CA VAL A 128 5.43 42.69 3.49
C VAL A 128 6.73 43.52 3.41
N ASN A 129 7.36 43.58 2.23
CA ASN A 129 8.18 44.74 1.88
C ASN A 129 7.31 45.79 1.18
N GLY A 130 6.58 46.55 1.99
CA GLY A 130 5.84 47.74 1.59
C GLY A 130 6.46 48.98 2.21
N LYS A 131 7.40 49.60 1.48
CA LYS A 131 7.71 51.04 1.35
C LYS A 131 7.40 51.96 2.57
N ASN A 132 8.40 52.72 3.06
CA ASN A 132 8.43 54.21 3.07
C ASN A 132 9.43 54.80 4.09
N SER A 133 10.22 55.76 3.61
CA SER A 133 10.65 57.02 4.26
C SER A 133 12.04 57.14 4.93
N SER A 134 12.82 58.06 4.33
CA SER A 134 13.70 59.09 4.94
C SER A 134 14.93 58.60 5.73
N ILE A 135 16.15 59.06 5.46
CA ILE A 135 16.65 60.44 5.32
C ILE A 135 17.72 60.51 4.23
#